data_AF-A0AAW8YV30-F1
#
_entry.id   AF-A0AAW8YV30-F1
#
_cell.length_a   1.000
_cell.length_b   1.000
_cell.length_c   1.000
_cell.angle_alpha   90.00
_cell.angle_beta   90.00
_cell.angle_gamma   90.00
#
_symmetry.space_group_name_H-M   'P 1'
#
loop_
_entity.id
_entity.type
_entity.pdbx_description
1 polymer ?
#
loop_
_entity_poly.entity_id
_entity_poly.type
_entity_poly.pdbx_seq_one_letter_code
_entity_poly.pdbx_strand_id
1 'polypeptide(L)'
;MKRAFSHFLLPFGLLTSALLLVGCDQPSAPVSEADPDTEITSQQQSPAPQADLKSGNMFYIVRDVADMQLKAGEYVEQLRQTQTELQQAVNSQDHQQLQTAASKLQQQLQGFNSALNSLNLKSQEIDNIRQNILQANEQVLASPFLNGQIDLSKVDFAKIQQQMGTVQSEMVKLASILLQSENAENTESANTDTENQAVTES
;
A
#
# COMPACT_ATOMS: atom_id res chain seq x y z
N MET A 1 49.73 -0.84 26.87
CA MET A 1 49.26 -1.62 28.04
C MET A 1 47.80 -2.00 27.78
N LYS A 2 47.46 -3.29 27.90
CA LYS A 2 46.10 -3.85 27.77
C LYS A 2 45.23 -3.37 28.92
N ARG A 3 43.95 -3.02 28.70
CA ARG A 3 42.83 -3.34 29.61
C ARG A 3 41.53 -3.49 28.82
N ALA A 4 40.95 -4.67 28.97
CA ALA A 4 39.65 -5.08 28.47
C ALA A 4 38.60 -4.88 29.57
N PHE A 5 37.38 -4.51 29.18
CA PHE A 5 36.13 -4.69 29.92
C PHE A 5 34.99 -4.52 28.91
N SER A 6 33.86 -5.18 28.96
CA SER A 6 33.37 -6.44 29.52
C SER A 6 31.94 -6.54 28.99
N HIS A 7 31.50 -7.74 28.65
CA HIS A 7 30.14 -8.02 28.18
C HIS A 7 29.09 -7.49 29.18
N PHE A 8 28.08 -6.76 28.68
CA PHE A 8 26.87 -6.44 29.43
C PHE A 8 25.71 -7.22 28.79
N LEU A 9 25.46 -8.42 29.32
CA LEU A 9 24.24 -9.19 29.09
C LEU A 9 23.14 -8.56 29.95
N LEU A 10 22.17 -7.90 29.32
CA LEU A 10 20.94 -7.48 29.97
C LEU A 10 19.92 -8.62 29.97
N PRO A 11 19.17 -8.81 31.08
CA PRO A 11 18.23 -9.91 31.23
C PRO A 11 16.94 -9.68 30.44
N PHE A 12 16.45 -10.78 29.86
CA PHE A 12 15.12 -10.92 29.27
C PHE A 12 14.03 -10.53 30.28
N GLY A 13 13.34 -9.43 30.00
CA GLY A 13 12.07 -9.11 30.64
C GLY A 13 10.96 -9.94 29.99
N LEU A 14 10.44 -10.93 30.72
CA LEU A 14 9.18 -11.59 30.40
C LEU A 14 8.03 -10.60 30.64
N LEU A 15 7.55 -9.98 29.58
CA LEU A 15 6.35 -9.13 29.60
C LEU A 15 5.13 -10.02 29.32
N THR A 16 4.46 -10.48 30.38
CA THR A 16 3.18 -11.19 30.28
C THR A 16 2.04 -10.18 30.19
N SER A 17 1.62 -9.83 28.98
CA SER A 17 0.39 -9.08 28.76
C SER A 17 -0.79 -10.05 28.65
N ALA A 18 -1.65 -10.03 29.66
CA ALA A 18 -2.98 -10.64 29.62
C ALA A 18 -3.86 -9.84 28.65
N LEU A 19 -4.31 -10.49 27.56
CA LEU A 19 -5.38 -9.96 26.71
C LEU A 19 -6.73 -10.21 27.39
N LEU A 20 -7.36 -9.14 27.88
CA LEU A 20 -8.79 -9.13 28.16
C LEU A 20 -9.52 -8.82 26.84
N LEU A 21 -10.24 -9.82 26.32
CA LEU A 21 -11.22 -9.65 25.25
C LEU A 21 -12.43 -8.89 25.82
N VAL A 22 -12.46 -7.57 25.61
CA VAL A 22 -13.70 -6.80 25.68
C VAL A 22 -14.33 -6.84 24.29
N GLY A 23 -15.38 -7.64 24.15
CA GLY A 23 -16.27 -7.57 22.99
C GLY A 23 -17.02 -6.25 23.01
N CYS A 24 -16.82 -5.41 22.00
CA CYS A 24 -17.66 -4.24 21.76
C CYS A 24 -18.93 -4.69 21.04
N ASP A 25 -20.01 -4.76 21.82
CA ASP A 25 -21.41 -4.81 21.39
C ASP A 25 -21.74 -3.55 20.56
N GLN A 26 -22.32 -3.73 19.38
CA GLN A 26 -22.63 -2.66 18.43
C GLN A 26 -24.08 -2.21 18.62
N PRO A 27 -24.38 -0.96 19.00
CA PRO A 27 -25.75 -0.48 19.06
C PRO A 27 -26.23 -0.06 17.66
N SER A 28 -27.30 -0.70 17.21
CA SER A 28 -28.05 -0.35 16.00
C SER A 28 -28.59 1.09 16.08
N ALA A 29 -28.32 1.89 15.05
CA ALA A 29 -28.92 3.21 14.85
C ALA A 29 -30.24 3.09 14.04
N PRO A 30 -31.19 4.03 14.22
CA PRO A 30 -32.59 3.83 13.89
C PRO A 30 -32.91 4.06 12.40
N VAL A 31 -33.94 3.33 11.96
CA VAL A 31 -34.67 3.51 10.70
C VAL A 31 -35.25 4.93 10.66
N SER A 32 -34.96 5.69 9.61
CA SER A 32 -35.72 6.87 9.22
C SER A 32 -36.45 6.57 7.93
N GLU A 33 -37.77 6.49 8.03
CA GLU A 33 -38.72 6.61 6.93
C GLU A 33 -38.60 8.01 6.30
N ALA A 34 -38.54 8.07 4.98
CA ALA A 34 -38.80 9.28 4.21
C ALA A 34 -39.53 8.90 2.91
N ASP A 35 -40.72 9.50 2.76
CA ASP A 35 -41.65 9.42 1.64
C ASP A 35 -41.02 9.67 0.25
N PRO A 36 -41.54 9.05 -0.82
CA PRO A 36 -41.15 9.33 -2.20
C PRO A 36 -42.07 10.40 -2.82
N ASP A 37 -41.51 11.44 -3.42
CA ASP A 37 -41.93 12.00 -4.72
C ASP A 37 -41.32 13.38 -4.91
N THR A 38 -40.31 13.47 -5.79
CA THR A 38 -40.11 14.62 -6.68
C THR A 38 -39.20 14.17 -7.81
N GLU A 39 -39.79 13.97 -9.00
CA GLU A 39 -39.07 13.87 -10.26
C GLU A 39 -38.22 15.12 -10.50
N ILE A 40 -36.90 14.94 -10.66
CA ILE A 40 -36.08 15.85 -11.47
C ILE A 40 -35.32 15.01 -12.49
N THR A 41 -35.75 15.15 -13.75
CA THR A 41 -35.01 14.73 -14.94
C THR A 41 -33.60 15.32 -14.90
N SER A 42 -32.59 14.47 -14.90
CA SER A 42 -31.21 14.84 -15.25
C SER A 42 -30.59 13.71 -16.05
N GLN A 43 -30.06 14.09 -17.21
CA GLN A 43 -29.56 13.23 -18.27
C GLN A 43 -28.49 12.29 -17.74
N GLN A 44 -28.79 10.99 -17.80
CA GLN A 44 -27.92 9.93 -17.36
C GLN A 44 -26.83 9.69 -18.40
N GLN A 45 -25.65 10.27 -18.16
CA GLN A 45 -24.41 9.79 -18.74
C GLN A 45 -24.25 8.33 -18.35
N SER A 46 -24.23 7.42 -19.33
CA SER A 46 -24.10 5.98 -19.08
C SER A 46 -22.90 5.71 -18.18
N PRO A 47 -23.08 4.99 -17.05
CA PRO A 47 -21.95 4.49 -16.28
C PRO A 47 -21.15 3.57 -17.19
N ALA A 48 -19.82 3.75 -17.23
CA ALA A 48 -18.93 2.71 -17.70
C ALA A 48 -19.30 1.40 -16.99
N PRO A 49 -19.25 0.24 -17.66
CA PRO A 49 -19.67 -1.02 -17.06
C PRO A 49 -18.82 -1.26 -15.81
N GLN A 50 -19.41 -1.02 -14.63
CA GLN A 50 -18.84 -1.44 -13.37
C GLN A 50 -18.81 -2.95 -13.45
N ALA A 51 -17.60 -3.52 -13.53
CA ALA A 51 -17.43 -4.95 -13.53
C ALA A 51 -18.14 -5.49 -12.27
N ASP A 52 -18.98 -6.51 -12.42
CA ASP A 52 -19.54 -7.24 -11.28
C ASP A 52 -18.38 -7.83 -10.47
N LEU A 53 -17.97 -7.12 -9.42
CA LEU A 53 -16.90 -7.56 -8.53
C LEU A 53 -17.41 -8.71 -7.65
N LYS A 54 -16.61 -9.76 -7.53
CA LYS A 54 -16.87 -10.97 -6.76
C LYS A 54 -15.95 -10.95 -5.55
N SER A 55 -16.53 -10.80 -4.36
CA SER A 55 -15.79 -10.91 -3.10
C SER A 55 -15.68 -12.37 -2.65
N GLY A 56 -14.57 -12.72 -1.98
CA GLY A 56 -14.31 -14.02 -1.37
C GLY A 56 -13.97 -15.14 -2.35
N ASN A 57 -13.82 -14.85 -3.64
CA ASN A 57 -13.50 -15.85 -4.65
C ASN A 57 -12.00 -15.92 -4.90
N MET A 58 -11.36 -16.98 -4.39
CA MET A 58 -9.91 -17.17 -4.49
C MET A 58 -9.37 -17.23 -5.91
N PHE A 59 -10.12 -17.78 -6.88
CA PHE A 59 -9.69 -17.79 -8.27
C PHE A 59 -9.55 -16.38 -8.84
N TYR A 60 -10.52 -15.50 -8.57
CA TYR A 60 -10.43 -14.12 -9.01
C TYR A 60 -9.36 -13.34 -8.26
N ILE A 61 -9.18 -13.59 -6.96
CA ILE A 61 -8.11 -12.96 -6.17
C ILE A 61 -6.75 -13.29 -6.76
N VAL A 62 -6.40 -14.58 -6.90
CA VAL A 62 -5.08 -15.00 -7.41
C VAL A 62 -4.83 -14.49 -8.84
N ARG A 63 -5.83 -14.61 -9.72
CA ARG A 63 -5.72 -14.09 -11.10
C ARG A 63 -5.49 -12.58 -11.12
N ASP A 64 -6.18 -11.84 -10.25
CA ASP A 64 -6.09 -10.38 -10.21
C ASP A 64 -4.79 -9.89 -9.58
N VAL A 65 -4.28 -10.59 -8.57
CA VAL A 65 -2.91 -10.38 -8.05
C VAL A 65 -1.90 -10.59 -9.18
N ALA A 66 -2.04 -11.65 -9.97
CA ALA A 66 -1.15 -11.90 -11.10
C ALA A 66 -1.24 -10.80 -12.18
N ASP A 67 -2.45 -10.34 -12.57
CA ASP A 67 -2.58 -9.24 -13.54
C ASP A 67 -1.96 -7.94 -13.01
N MET A 68 -2.15 -7.65 -11.71
CA MET A 68 -1.53 -6.51 -11.05
C MET A 68 0.00 -6.61 -11.03
N GLN A 69 0.55 -7.78 -10.70
CA GLN A 69 2.01 -8.01 -10.71
C GLN A 69 2.59 -7.90 -12.12
N LEU A 70 1.91 -8.47 -13.12
CA LEU A 70 2.38 -8.45 -14.51
C LEU A 70 2.40 -7.05 -15.12
N LYS A 71 1.39 -6.22 -14.85
CA LYS A 71 1.29 -4.87 -15.43
C LYS A 71 1.93 -3.79 -14.59
N ALA A 72 1.98 -4.00 -13.28
CA ALA A 72 2.28 -2.94 -12.32
C ALA A 72 3.48 -3.27 -11.41
N GLY A 73 3.97 -4.51 -11.42
CA GLY A 73 5.08 -4.95 -10.57
C GLY A 73 6.40 -4.23 -10.83
N GLU A 74 6.73 -3.92 -12.10
CA GLU A 74 7.97 -3.19 -12.42
C GLU A 74 8.01 -1.80 -11.77
N TYR A 75 6.86 -1.14 -11.63
CA TYR A 75 6.80 0.17 -10.97
C TYR A 75 7.24 0.09 -9.51
N VAL A 76 7.00 -1.02 -8.82
CA VAL A 76 7.44 -1.20 -7.43
C VAL A 76 8.96 -1.11 -7.34
N GLU A 77 9.67 -1.87 -8.18
CA GLU A 77 11.13 -1.87 -8.22
C GLU A 77 11.69 -0.51 -8.66
N GLN A 78 11.08 0.08 -9.69
CA GLN A 78 11.43 1.40 -10.18
C GLN A 78 11.28 2.48 -9.09
N LEU A 79 10.23 2.44 -8.28
CA LEU A 79 9.99 3.36 -7.18
C LEU A 79 11.01 3.19 -6.05
N ARG A 80 11.37 1.95 -5.69
CA ARG A 80 12.43 1.68 -4.69
C ARG A 80 13.78 2.21 -5.14
N GLN A 81 14.12 2.02 -6.41
CA GLN A 81 15.35 2.53 -7.00
C GLN A 81 15.37 4.06 -6.95
N THR A 82 14.30 4.73 -7.38
CA THR A 82 14.21 6.19 -7.36
C THR A 82 14.22 6.77 -5.94
N GLN A 83 13.63 6.07 -4.96
CA GLN A 83 13.72 6.45 -3.55
C GLN A 83 15.19 6.48 -3.07
N THR A 84 15.99 5.50 -3.48
CA THR A 84 17.43 5.46 -3.18
C THR A 84 18.18 6.60 -3.87
N GLU A 85 17.89 6.87 -5.14
CA GLU A 85 18.48 7.98 -5.91
C GLU A 85 18.17 9.34 -5.28
N LEU A 86 16.92 9.54 -4.84
CA LEU A 86 16.50 10.73 -4.11
C LEU A 86 17.28 10.90 -2.81
N GLN A 87 17.40 9.82 -2.01
CA GLN A 87 18.12 9.89 -0.74
C GLN A 87 19.60 10.19 -0.93
N GLN A 88 20.21 9.60 -1.97
CA GLN A 88 21.58 9.90 -2.35
C GLN A 88 21.74 11.37 -2.72
N ALA A 89 20.86 11.91 -3.56
CA ALA A 89 20.93 13.30 -4.01
C ALA A 89 20.77 14.31 -2.88
N VAL A 90 19.91 14.03 -1.89
CA VAL A 90 19.79 14.86 -0.68
C VAL A 90 21.06 14.79 0.16
N ASN A 91 21.62 13.59 0.37
CA ASN A 91 22.81 13.41 1.18
C ASN A 91 24.07 14.04 0.56
N SER A 92 24.20 13.98 -0.77
CA SER A 92 25.30 14.59 -1.52
C SER A 92 25.09 16.07 -1.79
N GLN A 93 23.92 16.63 -1.44
CA GLN A 93 23.52 17.99 -1.76
C GLN A 93 23.60 18.29 -3.27
N ASP A 94 23.26 17.30 -4.11
CA ASP A 94 23.29 17.43 -5.57
C ASP A 94 21.91 17.84 -6.10
N HIS A 95 21.76 19.12 -6.43
CA HIS A 95 20.50 19.67 -6.95
C HIS A 95 20.08 19.08 -8.30
N GLN A 96 21.04 18.75 -9.17
CA GLN A 96 20.74 18.20 -10.51
C GLN A 96 20.27 16.76 -10.40
N GLN A 97 20.96 15.95 -9.60
CA GLN A 97 20.56 14.58 -9.31
C GLN A 97 19.20 14.55 -8.61
N LEU A 98 18.96 15.47 -7.67
CA LEU A 98 17.69 15.59 -6.96
C LEU A 98 16.53 15.90 -7.91
N GLN A 99 16.70 16.89 -8.79
CA GLN A 99 15.67 17.28 -9.76
C GLN A 99 15.37 16.15 -10.75
N THR A 100 16.41 15.43 -11.19
CA THR A 100 16.28 14.27 -12.07
C THR A 100 15.50 13.16 -11.38
N ALA A 101 15.88 12.80 -10.16
CA ALA A 101 15.23 11.74 -9.40
C ALA A 101 13.79 12.11 -9.01
N ALA A 102 13.51 13.38 -8.68
CA ALA A 102 12.15 13.86 -8.42
C ALA A 102 11.26 13.77 -9.66
N SER A 103 11.78 14.17 -10.83
CA SER A 103 11.06 14.08 -12.10
C SER A 103 10.76 12.62 -12.46
N LYS A 104 11.75 11.75 -12.28
CA LYS A 104 11.61 10.30 -12.49
C LYS A 104 10.55 9.71 -11.56
N LEU A 105 10.54 10.10 -10.28
CA LEU A 105 9.54 9.65 -9.30
C LEU A 105 8.13 10.05 -9.73
N GLN A 106 7.94 11.30 -10.14
CA GLN A 106 6.66 11.81 -10.61
C GLN A 106 6.15 11.01 -11.82
N GLN A 107 7.01 10.77 -12.81
CA GLN A 107 6.67 10.01 -14.00
C GLN A 107 6.32 8.55 -13.67
N GLN A 108 7.09 7.91 -12.79
CA GLN A 108 6.85 6.55 -12.35
C GLN A 108 5.50 6.42 -11.63
N LEU A 109 5.17 7.34 -10.72
CA LEU A 109 3.89 7.34 -10.02
C LEU A 109 2.70 7.54 -10.97
N GLN A 110 2.83 8.43 -11.96
CA GLN A 110 1.79 8.62 -12.99
C GLN A 110 1.64 7.39 -13.89
N GLY A 111 2.75 6.78 -14.30
CA GLY A 111 2.75 5.52 -15.05
C GLY A 111 2.12 4.39 -14.25
N PHE A 112 2.46 4.29 -12.97
CA PHE A 112 1.90 3.29 -12.07
C PHE A 112 0.38 3.46 -11.91
N ASN A 113 -0.11 4.68 -11.70
CA ASN A 113 -1.55 4.97 -11.69
C ASN A 113 -2.23 4.56 -13.00
N SER A 114 -1.60 4.83 -14.13
CA SER A 114 -2.14 4.45 -15.45
C SER A 114 -2.21 2.93 -15.61
N ALA A 115 -1.15 2.20 -15.20
CA ALA A 115 -1.12 0.74 -15.22
C ALA A 115 -2.21 0.14 -14.32
N LEU A 116 -2.36 0.65 -13.09
CA LEU A 116 -3.39 0.22 -12.14
C LEU A 116 -4.81 0.46 -12.67
N ASN A 117 -5.07 1.63 -13.26
CA ASN A 117 -6.37 1.96 -13.85
C ASN A 117 -6.69 1.11 -15.09
N SER A 118 -5.67 0.56 -15.77
CA SER A 118 -5.86 -0.35 -16.91
C SER A 118 -6.22 -1.79 -16.51
N LEU A 119 -6.13 -2.13 -15.22
CA LEU A 119 -6.47 -3.46 -14.72
C LEU A 119 -7.97 -3.74 -14.83
N ASN A 120 -8.33 -4.92 -15.32
CA ASN A 120 -9.71 -5.39 -15.42
C ASN A 120 -9.99 -6.41 -14.32
N LEU A 121 -10.01 -5.92 -13.07
CA LEU A 121 -10.17 -6.74 -11.88
C LEU A 121 -11.60 -7.30 -11.77
N LYS A 122 -11.73 -8.50 -11.20
CA LYS A 122 -13.02 -9.08 -10.78
C LYS A 122 -13.11 -9.25 -9.27
N SER A 123 -12.01 -9.24 -8.53
CA SER A 123 -11.98 -9.32 -7.07
C SER A 123 -12.18 -7.94 -6.46
N GLN A 124 -13.11 -7.85 -5.50
CA GLN A 124 -13.31 -6.62 -4.72
C GLN A 124 -12.10 -6.34 -3.82
N GLU A 125 -11.47 -7.39 -3.29
CA GLU A 125 -10.30 -7.31 -2.43
C GLU A 125 -9.13 -6.65 -3.15
N ILE A 126 -8.86 -7.11 -4.38
CA ILE A 126 -7.77 -6.56 -5.19
C ILE A 126 -8.12 -5.17 -5.73
N ASP A 127 -9.39 -4.90 -6.00
CA ASP A 127 -9.82 -3.54 -6.33
C ASP A 127 -9.60 -2.57 -5.16
N ASN A 128 -9.94 -2.95 -3.93
CA ASN A 128 -9.69 -2.12 -2.75
C ASN A 128 -8.19 -1.83 -2.57
N ILE A 129 -7.34 -2.83 -2.79
CA ILE A 129 -5.87 -2.65 -2.80
C ILE A 129 -5.47 -1.65 -3.88
N ARG A 130 -5.97 -1.80 -5.11
CA ARG A 130 -5.73 -0.85 -6.21
C ARG A 130 -6.09 0.58 -5.80
N GLN A 131 -7.27 0.78 -5.20
CA GLN A 131 -7.70 2.12 -4.76
C GLN A 131 -6.76 2.69 -3.70
N ASN A 132 -6.33 1.88 -2.73
CA ASN A 132 -5.38 2.31 -1.69
C ASN A 132 -4.03 2.73 -2.29
N ILE A 133 -3.53 1.99 -3.28
CA ILE A 133 -2.29 2.31 -4.00
C ILE A 133 -2.46 3.63 -4.77
N LEU A 134 -3.54 3.78 -5.54
CA LEU A 134 -3.84 5.00 -6.28
C LEU A 134 -3.87 6.23 -5.37
N GLN A 135 -4.57 6.13 -4.24
CA GLN A 135 -4.66 7.21 -3.26
C GLN A 135 -3.28 7.56 -2.67
N ALA A 136 -2.48 6.56 -2.32
CA ALA A 136 -1.12 6.79 -1.82
C ALA A 136 -0.23 7.47 -2.87
N ASN A 137 -0.30 7.03 -4.13
CA ASN A 137 0.43 7.66 -5.23
C ASN A 137 0.01 9.13 -5.43
N GLU A 138 -1.29 9.42 -5.38
CA GLU A 138 -1.82 10.79 -5.47
C GLU A 138 -1.33 11.66 -4.32
N GLN A 139 -1.25 11.13 -3.10
CA GLN A 139 -0.72 11.86 -1.94
C GLN A 139 0.75 12.24 -2.16
N VAL A 140 1.57 11.34 -2.70
CA VAL A 140 2.98 11.63 -3.02
C VAL A 140 3.09 12.65 -4.16
N LEU A 141 2.31 12.48 -5.23
CA LEU A 141 2.27 13.39 -6.38
C LEU A 141 1.83 14.79 -5.98
N ALA A 142 0.90 14.90 -5.04
CA ALA A 142 0.41 16.17 -4.51
C ALA A 142 1.39 16.84 -3.52
N SER A 143 2.49 16.17 -3.15
CA SER A 143 3.48 16.78 -2.25
C SER A 143 4.12 18.03 -2.87
N PRO A 144 4.43 19.08 -2.07
CA PRO A 144 5.11 20.27 -2.56
C PRO A 144 6.44 19.97 -3.28
N PHE A 145 7.07 18.86 -2.91
CA PHE A 145 8.32 18.39 -3.49
C PHE A 145 8.15 17.94 -4.96
N LEU A 146 7.03 17.28 -5.32
CA LEU A 146 6.83 16.73 -6.66
C LEU A 146 5.90 17.55 -7.56
N ASN A 147 5.03 18.37 -7.01
CA ASN A 147 4.05 19.14 -7.81
C ASN A 147 4.60 20.49 -8.33
N GLY A 148 5.89 20.76 -8.17
CA GLY A 148 6.54 21.97 -8.68
C GLY A 148 6.35 23.22 -7.83
N GLN A 149 5.73 23.12 -6.64
CA GLN A 149 5.63 24.25 -5.70
C GLN A 149 6.98 24.62 -5.07
N ILE A 150 7.95 23.70 -5.10
CA ILE A 150 9.32 23.92 -4.62
C ILE A 150 10.27 23.95 -5.82
N ASP A 151 11.00 25.05 -5.99
CA ASP A 151 12.12 25.13 -6.93
C ASP A 151 13.35 24.44 -6.34
N LEU A 152 13.53 23.17 -6.70
CA LEU A 152 14.64 22.33 -6.20
C LEU A 152 16.03 22.88 -6.55
N SER A 153 16.15 23.81 -7.49
CA SER A 153 17.42 24.46 -7.85
C SER A 153 17.78 25.64 -6.94
N LYS A 154 16.81 26.17 -6.18
CA LYS A 154 16.97 27.41 -5.39
C LYS A 154 16.70 27.22 -3.89
N VAL A 155 16.10 26.12 -3.49
CA VAL A 155 15.74 25.86 -2.09
C VAL A 155 16.89 25.19 -1.32
N ASP A 156 17.06 25.61 -0.07
CA ASP A 156 18.01 25.03 0.88
C ASP A 156 17.73 23.53 1.09
N PHE A 157 18.78 22.72 1.03
CA PHE A 157 18.71 21.28 1.29
C PHE A 157 18.10 20.93 2.65
N ALA A 158 18.26 21.75 3.68
CA ALA A 158 17.63 21.50 4.97
C ALA A 158 16.09 21.50 4.86
N LYS A 159 15.53 22.41 4.05
CA LYS A 159 14.08 22.47 3.78
C LYS A 159 13.65 21.33 2.87
N ILE A 160 14.46 20.99 1.87
CA ILE A 160 14.21 19.86 0.97
C ILE A 160 14.18 18.55 1.79
N GLN A 161 15.13 18.32 2.68
CA GLN A 161 15.21 17.14 3.52
C GLN A 161 13.98 17.00 4.42
N GLN A 162 13.49 18.11 4.98
CA GLN A 162 12.25 18.10 5.76
C GLN A 162 11.04 17.65 4.92
N GLN A 163 10.88 18.19 3.71
CA GLN A 163 9.78 17.83 2.81
C GLN A 163 9.92 16.40 2.26
N MET A 164 11.16 15.94 2.08
CA MET A 164 11.47 14.58 1.67
C MET A 164 11.06 13.57 2.73
N GLY A 165 11.10 13.93 4.03
CA GLY A 165 10.59 13.07 5.09
C GLY A 165 9.11 12.68 4.89
N THR A 166 8.29 13.61 4.42
CA THR A 166 6.89 13.33 4.05
C THR A 166 6.82 12.36 2.87
N VAL A 167 7.61 12.60 1.81
CA VAL A 167 7.68 11.70 0.65
C VAL A 167 8.13 10.29 1.06
N GLN A 168 9.11 10.17 1.95
CA GLN A 168 9.59 8.89 2.47
C GLN A 168 8.50 8.14 3.25
N SER A 169 7.76 8.84 4.12
CA SER A 169 6.65 8.24 4.87
C SER A 169 5.56 7.69 3.94
N GLU A 170 5.15 8.48 2.95
CA GLU A 170 4.13 8.04 1.99
C GLU A 170 4.64 6.92 1.08
N MET A 171 5.92 6.91 0.73
CA MET A 171 6.55 5.80 0.00
C MET A 171 6.64 4.51 0.82
N VAL A 172 6.87 4.61 2.13
CA VAL A 172 6.81 3.46 3.04
C VAL A 172 5.39 2.90 3.14
N LYS A 173 4.39 3.78 3.21
CA LYS A 173 2.97 3.40 3.17
C LYS A 173 2.60 2.72 1.85
N LEU A 174 3.10 3.24 0.74
CA LEU A 174 2.94 2.61 -0.57
C LEU A 174 3.56 1.20 -0.57
N ALA A 175 4.81 1.08 -0.11
CA ALA A 175 5.50 -0.20 -0.02
C ALA A 175 4.78 -1.21 0.89
N SER A 176 4.19 -0.76 2.00
CA SER A 176 3.46 -1.66 2.91
C SER A 176 2.16 -2.18 2.29
N ILE A 177 1.45 -1.37 1.50
CA ILE A 177 0.27 -1.84 0.74
C ILE A 177 0.69 -2.88 -0.30
N LEU A 178 1.80 -2.64 -1.01
CA LEU A 178 2.32 -3.57 -2.03
C LEU A 178 2.73 -4.91 -1.42
N LEU A 179 3.43 -4.91 -0.29
CA LEU A 179 3.82 -6.13 0.43
C LEU A 179 2.61 -6.94 0.95
N GLN A 180 1.54 -6.26 1.37
CA GLN A 180 0.29 -6.94 1.77
C GLN A 180 -0.40 -7.61 0.57
N SER A 181 -0.22 -7.06 -0.63
CA SER A 181 -0.77 -7.60 -1.87
C SER A 181 -0.06 -8.90 -2.27
N GLU A 182 1.25 -9.01 -1.99
CA GLU A 182 2.03 -10.24 -2.22
C GLU A 182 1.65 -11.38 -1.25
N ASN A 183 1.29 -11.06 -0.01
CA ASN A 183 0.93 -12.07 1.01
C ASN A 183 -0.48 -12.69 0.82
N ALA A 184 -1.28 -12.19 -0.13
CA ALA A 184 -2.54 -12.83 -0.52
C ALA A 184 -2.34 -14.21 -1.19
N GLU A 185 -1.09 -14.58 -1.52
CA GLU A 185 -0.70 -15.86 -2.10
C GLU A 185 -0.58 -16.99 -1.06
N ASN A 186 -0.59 -16.71 0.25
CA ASN A 186 -0.26 -17.71 1.29
C ASN A 186 -1.43 -18.09 2.23
N THR A 187 -2.63 -18.29 1.67
CA THR A 187 -3.73 -18.98 2.39
C THR A 187 -4.03 -20.33 1.73
N GLU A 188 -3.01 -21.17 1.59
CA GLU A 188 -3.19 -22.56 1.21
C GLU A 188 -2.14 -23.44 1.92
N SER A 189 -2.34 -23.67 3.22
CA SER A 189 -1.83 -24.83 3.97
C SER A 189 -2.42 -24.86 5.38
N ALA A 190 -3.72 -25.07 5.49
CA ALA A 190 -4.35 -25.43 6.77
C ALA A 190 -5.70 -26.13 6.55
N ASN A 191 -5.75 -27.21 5.77
CA ASN A 191 -6.69 -28.32 6.02
C ASN A 191 -6.49 -29.48 5.04
N THR A 192 -5.62 -30.43 5.40
CA THR A 192 -5.79 -31.86 5.11
C THR A 192 -4.74 -32.59 5.93
N ASP A 193 -5.02 -32.83 7.21
CA ASP A 193 -4.40 -33.90 7.99
C ASP A 193 -5.18 -34.12 9.29
N THR A 194 -6.44 -34.56 9.17
CA THR A 194 -7.15 -35.21 10.28
C THR A 194 -8.21 -36.16 9.74
N GLU A 195 -7.81 -37.19 8.97
CA GLU A 195 -8.64 -38.40 8.87
C GLU A 195 -7.85 -39.58 8.31
N ASN A 196 -6.96 -40.19 9.11
CA ASN A 196 -6.76 -41.65 9.07
C ASN A 196 -5.92 -42.14 10.26
N GLN A 197 -6.55 -42.36 11.40
CA GLN A 197 -6.03 -43.30 12.40
C GLN A 197 -7.18 -43.86 13.24
N ALA A 198 -8.01 -44.66 12.57
CA ALA A 198 -8.81 -45.70 13.22
C ALA A 198 -8.62 -46.97 12.40
N VAL A 199 -8.62 -48.12 13.09
CA VAL A 199 -8.42 -49.49 12.59
C VAL A 199 -6.95 -49.96 12.59
N THR A 200 -6.53 -50.51 13.73
CA THR A 200 -5.98 -51.87 13.81
C THR A 200 -6.07 -52.36 15.26
N GLU A 201 -7.17 -53.05 15.58
CA GLU A 201 -7.23 -54.08 16.63
C GLU A 201 -7.38 -55.41 15.90
N SER A 202 -6.39 -56.29 16.02
CA SER A 202 -6.48 -57.76 15.85
C SER A 202 -5.20 -58.39 16.38
#